data_AF-A0A9D3UQ78-F1
#
_entry.id   AF-A0A9D3UQ78-F1
#
_cell.length_a   1.000
_cell.length_b   1.000
_cell.length_c   1.000
_cell.angle_alpha   90.00
_cell.angle_beta   90.00
_cell.angle_gamma   90.00
#
_symmetry.space_group_name_H-M   'P 1'
#
loop_
_entity.id
_entity.type
_entity.pdbx_description
1 polymer ?
#
loop_
_entity_poly.entity_id
_entity_poly.type
_entity_poly.pdbx_seq_one_letter_code
_entity_poly.pdbx_strand_id
1 'polypeptide(L)'
;MDDSSRRLQQRRNQPSFSSSSSTGPTRFRSQNFSTNPTKTTQSSNFVPRSNSTTAATPNNTRNPGHIRNRKSETYPRINQQQEEQKAREDVGSIIGTCPFMCPDGERAQRERLRDLAVFERLHGDPRKTSPSLAVKKFCRTISVKHVQASDVRPLSVLEDTLNYLLNLLDSSEHPFEVVHDFISDRTRSIRQDLSMQHIVNDRAICMYEKMVKFHVISHQRLRNCTGSSISSLQYLNMEQLTKASASLYVLYEANRNNNFVYENEAQFRSFYVLLHLDSKNQQTEESLSYWFRNVPSPVMKSKEMHFARQVLRFYRMGNYKRFLCTVSSEASYLQYCIIEPKVNEVRALAISYINNCCYKLHPYPLEQLSKLLMMKELDVESLCHACGLEITSDDGENKSLPTKQTTFSIPKGSLQSYELVRLQQ
;
A
#
# COMPACT_ATOMS: atom_id res chain seq x y z
N MET A 1 21.92 -72.02 -10.83
CA MET A 1 22.03 -71.83 -9.38
C MET A 1 20.98 -70.83 -8.92
N ASP A 2 19.79 -71.23 -8.50
CA ASP A 2 19.00 -72.46 -8.73
C ASP A 2 17.55 -72.02 -8.44
N ASP A 3 16.68 -72.02 -9.45
CA ASP A 3 15.76 -73.10 -9.81
C ASP A 3 14.49 -73.18 -8.93
N SER A 4 13.43 -73.71 -9.54
CA SER A 4 12.22 -74.27 -8.92
C SER A 4 11.03 -73.35 -8.54
N SER A 5 10.15 -73.22 -9.54
CA SER A 5 8.83 -73.91 -9.56
C SER A 5 7.58 -73.32 -8.87
N ARG A 6 6.61 -72.96 -9.75
CA ARG A 6 5.18 -73.40 -9.76
C ARG A 6 4.27 -73.12 -8.54
N ARG A 7 3.16 -72.39 -8.77
CA ARG A 7 1.79 -72.98 -8.96
C ARG A 7 0.71 -71.93 -9.28
N LEU A 8 -0.44 -72.43 -9.77
CA LEU A 8 -1.60 -71.73 -10.34
C LEU A 8 -2.84 -71.81 -9.42
N GLN A 9 -3.93 -71.14 -9.85
CA GLN A 9 -5.36 -71.23 -9.41
C GLN A 9 -5.75 -70.37 -8.17
N GLN A 10 -6.62 -69.36 -8.30
CA GLN A 10 -8.08 -69.33 -8.63
C GLN A 10 -9.01 -69.68 -7.44
N ARG A 11 -9.74 -68.69 -6.88
CA ARG A 11 -11.21 -68.49 -7.04
C ARG A 11 -11.84 -67.50 -6.03
N ARG A 12 -12.73 -66.65 -6.56
CA ARG A 12 -14.06 -66.21 -6.04
C ARG A 12 -14.29 -66.07 -4.52
N ASN A 13 -14.74 -64.89 -4.09
CA ASN A 13 -16.17 -64.59 -3.88
C ASN A 13 -16.41 -63.13 -3.40
N GLN A 14 -17.42 -62.45 -3.96
CA GLN A 14 -18.19 -61.40 -3.23
C GLN A 14 -19.34 -62.09 -2.46
N PRO A 15 -20.01 -61.40 -1.52
CA PRO A 15 -21.20 -60.64 -1.93
C PRO A 15 -21.29 -59.21 -1.36
N SER A 16 -22.00 -58.38 -2.12
CA SER A 16 -22.48 -57.04 -1.80
C SER A 16 -23.62 -57.00 -0.77
N PHE A 17 -23.81 -55.86 -0.09
CA PHE A 17 -25.15 -55.30 0.15
C PHE A 17 -25.19 -53.77 0.06
N SER A 18 -26.26 -53.27 -0.57
CA SER A 18 -26.68 -51.87 -0.73
C SER A 18 -27.39 -51.35 0.56
N SER A 19 -27.85 -50.11 0.74
CA SER A 19 -28.36 -49.10 -0.21
C SER A 19 -28.53 -47.69 0.39
N SER A 20 -28.34 -46.66 -0.44
CA SER A 20 -29.04 -45.35 -0.48
C SER A 20 -29.48 -44.59 0.79
N SER A 21 -29.12 -43.29 0.87
CA SER A 21 -30.11 -42.19 0.89
C SER A 21 -29.49 -40.80 0.70
N SER A 22 -30.31 -39.86 0.27
CA SER A 22 -29.97 -38.49 -0.15
C SER A 22 -29.94 -37.46 0.99
N THR A 23 -29.15 -36.38 0.85
CA THR A 23 -29.60 -35.01 1.22
C THR A 23 -28.69 -33.92 0.61
N GLY A 24 -29.21 -32.70 0.49
CA GLY A 24 -28.62 -31.62 -0.32
C GLY A 24 -27.58 -30.72 0.36
N PRO A 25 -27.12 -29.64 -0.30
CA PRO A 25 -26.01 -28.82 0.16
C PRO A 25 -26.42 -27.86 1.29
N THR A 26 -25.86 -28.06 2.48
CA THR A 26 -26.04 -27.16 3.61
C THR A 26 -25.27 -25.85 3.43
N ARG A 27 -26.00 -24.78 3.09
CA ARG A 27 -25.51 -23.39 3.14
C ARG A 27 -25.05 -23.06 4.56
N PHE A 28 -23.76 -22.81 4.75
CA PHE A 28 -23.29 -22.14 5.97
C PHE A 28 -23.67 -20.65 5.92
N ARG A 29 -24.62 -20.28 6.77
CA ARG A 29 -25.18 -18.94 6.91
C ARG A 29 -24.24 -18.07 7.75
N SER A 30 -23.54 -17.14 7.11
CA SER A 30 -22.85 -16.05 7.82
C SER A 30 -23.87 -15.24 8.62
N GLN A 31 -23.69 -15.12 9.94
CA GLN A 31 -24.44 -14.18 10.75
C GLN A 31 -23.68 -12.86 10.88
N ASN A 32 -24.22 -11.80 10.27
CA ASN A 32 -23.76 -10.45 10.51
C ASN A 32 -24.36 -9.94 11.83
N PHE A 33 -23.52 -9.63 12.82
CA PHE A 33 -23.95 -8.87 13.99
C PHE A 33 -23.90 -7.37 13.69
N SER A 34 -25.08 -6.74 13.67
CA SER A 34 -25.24 -5.29 13.54
C SER A 34 -25.86 -4.75 14.82
N THR A 35 -25.11 -3.95 15.58
CA THR A 35 -25.58 -3.32 16.82
C THR A 35 -25.82 -1.83 16.62
N ASN A 36 -27.10 -1.45 16.55
CA ASN A 36 -27.53 -0.06 16.72
C ASN A 36 -27.73 0.25 18.21
N PRO A 37 -27.24 1.38 18.74
CA PRO A 37 -27.65 1.89 20.05
C PRO A 37 -28.83 2.87 19.93
N THR A 38 -29.88 2.64 20.72
CA THR A 38 -31.07 3.50 20.84
C THR A 38 -30.81 4.67 21.80
N LYS A 39 -31.49 5.80 21.60
CA LYS A 39 -31.38 7.01 22.43
C LYS A 39 -32.21 6.92 23.72
N THR A 40 -31.72 7.56 24.79
CA THR A 40 -32.54 8.16 25.86
C THR A 40 -31.90 9.47 26.36
N THR A 41 -32.70 10.30 27.03
CA THR A 41 -32.52 11.75 27.24
C THR A 41 -31.98 12.12 28.63
N GLN A 42 -31.30 13.28 28.76
CA GLN A 42 -31.84 14.48 29.46
C GLN A 42 -30.89 15.72 29.46
N SER A 43 -31.50 16.88 29.70
CA SER A 43 -31.04 18.29 29.74
C SER A 43 -29.74 18.61 30.53
N SER A 44 -28.99 19.70 30.27
CA SER A 44 -29.49 21.09 30.36
C SER A 44 -28.48 22.21 29.96
N ASN A 45 -29.05 23.38 29.60
CA ASN A 45 -28.61 24.77 29.84
C ASN A 45 -27.46 25.51 29.09
N PHE A 46 -27.86 26.74 28.70
CA PHE A 46 -27.14 28.00 28.44
C PHE A 46 -26.69 28.44 27.02
N VAL A 47 -26.90 29.75 26.78
CA VAL A 47 -27.17 30.46 25.50
C VAL A 47 -26.78 31.95 25.73
N PRO A 48 -26.02 32.67 24.86
CA PRO A 48 -26.45 33.20 23.54
C PRO A 48 -25.32 33.14 22.47
N ARG A 49 -25.20 33.88 21.35
CA ARG A 49 -25.75 35.11 20.71
C ARG A 49 -25.53 34.95 19.17
N SER A 50 -26.17 35.58 18.19
CA SER A 50 -27.38 36.39 17.99
C SER A 50 -27.34 36.96 16.55
N ASN A 51 -28.51 37.29 15.99
CA ASN A 51 -28.82 38.18 14.84
C ASN A 51 -29.50 37.40 13.67
N SER A 52 -30.83 37.48 13.47
CA SER A 52 -31.63 38.60 12.89
C SER A 52 -31.17 38.98 11.47
N THR A 53 -31.98 39.07 10.41
CA THR A 53 -33.46 39.07 10.22
C THR A 53 -33.74 38.66 8.74
N THR A 54 -34.94 38.46 8.18
CA THR A 54 -36.33 38.86 8.53
C THR A 54 -37.32 37.72 8.18
N ALA A 55 -38.62 38.00 7.97
CA ALA A 55 -39.65 37.03 7.58
C ALA A 55 -40.42 37.46 6.31
N ALA A 56 -40.95 36.48 5.57
CA ALA A 56 -42.08 36.65 4.65
C ALA A 56 -42.81 35.29 4.43
N THR A 57 -44.06 35.21 4.89
CA THR A 57 -45.08 34.18 4.60
C THR A 57 -46.02 34.70 3.47
N PRO A 58 -47.02 33.94 2.92
CA PRO A 58 -47.48 32.59 3.25
C PRO A 58 -47.84 31.66 2.04
N ASN A 59 -48.37 30.48 2.40
CA ASN A 59 -49.48 29.72 1.78
C ASN A 59 -49.20 28.33 1.15
N ASN A 60 -50.02 27.38 1.61
CA ASN A 60 -50.09 25.99 1.19
C ASN A 60 -50.82 25.82 -0.15
N THR A 61 -50.39 24.89 -1.00
CA THR A 61 -51.35 24.00 -1.69
C THR A 61 -50.78 22.62 -2.05
N ARG A 62 -51.57 21.60 -1.71
CA ARG A 62 -51.62 20.19 -2.13
C ARG A 62 -50.67 19.65 -3.25
N ASN A 63 -50.00 18.55 -2.90
CA ASN A 63 -49.65 17.38 -3.77
C ASN A 63 -50.86 16.93 -4.65
N PRO A 64 -50.68 16.23 -5.81
CA PRO A 64 -49.80 15.04 -5.89
C PRO A 64 -49.10 14.70 -7.23
N GLY A 65 -48.04 13.88 -7.10
CA GLY A 65 -47.76 12.76 -8.01
C GLY A 65 -47.01 13.04 -9.32
N HIS A 66 -45.70 12.72 -9.37
CA HIS A 66 -45.10 12.20 -10.61
C HIS A 66 -43.93 11.24 -10.37
N ILE A 67 -43.88 10.21 -11.23
CA ILE A 67 -42.92 9.10 -11.20
C ILE A 67 -41.50 9.60 -11.51
N ARG A 68 -40.53 9.29 -10.64
CA ARG A 68 -39.09 9.55 -10.90
C ARG A 68 -38.49 8.52 -11.85
N ASN A 69 -38.33 8.88 -13.11
CA ASN A 69 -37.45 8.16 -14.04
C ASN A 69 -35.98 8.37 -13.62
N ARG A 70 -35.34 7.30 -13.13
CA ARG A 70 -33.93 7.30 -12.70
C ARG A 70 -33.01 7.12 -13.90
N LYS A 71 -32.64 8.21 -14.59
CA LYS A 71 -31.57 8.18 -15.60
C LYS A 71 -30.21 7.91 -14.94
N SER A 72 -29.38 7.12 -15.60
CA SER A 72 -28.10 6.59 -15.12
C SER A 72 -26.96 7.62 -15.17
N GLU A 73 -26.33 7.87 -14.02
CA GLU A 73 -25.20 8.79 -13.86
C GLU A 73 -23.86 8.14 -14.23
N THR A 74 -23.64 7.84 -15.51
CA THR A 74 -22.40 7.14 -15.98
C THR A 74 -21.54 7.97 -16.93
N TYR A 75 -21.99 9.16 -17.34
CA TYR A 75 -21.36 9.92 -18.44
C TYR A 75 -20.50 11.17 -18.14
N PRO A 76 -20.25 11.66 -16.89
CA PRO A 76 -19.41 12.85 -16.71
C PRO A 76 -17.89 12.58 -16.74
N ARG A 77 -17.43 11.32 -16.52
CA ARG A 77 -15.99 11.01 -16.37
C ARG A 77 -15.20 10.89 -17.68
N ILE A 78 -15.84 10.47 -18.76
CA ILE A 78 -15.17 10.23 -20.05
C ILE A 78 -14.83 11.57 -20.73
N ASN A 79 -15.75 12.54 -20.68
CA ASN A 79 -15.53 13.85 -21.31
C ASN A 79 -14.40 14.64 -20.64
N GLN A 80 -14.27 14.61 -19.31
CA GLN A 80 -13.17 15.29 -18.61
C GLN A 80 -11.79 14.74 -19.01
N GLN A 81 -11.67 13.42 -19.20
CA GLN A 81 -10.42 12.81 -19.67
C GLN A 81 -10.11 13.18 -21.12
N GLN A 82 -11.12 13.22 -22.00
CA GLN A 82 -10.94 13.61 -23.41
C GLN A 82 -10.65 15.11 -23.58
N GLU A 83 -11.23 15.99 -22.77
CA GLU A 83 -10.91 17.42 -22.75
C GLU A 83 -9.51 17.69 -22.17
N GLU A 84 -9.12 16.99 -21.09
CA GLU A 84 -7.75 17.05 -20.57
C GLU A 84 -6.71 16.50 -21.54
N GLN A 85 -7.05 15.50 -22.37
CA GLN A 85 -6.14 14.98 -23.40
C GLN A 85 -6.02 15.94 -24.58
N LYS A 86 -7.14 16.49 -25.11
CA LYS A 86 -7.09 17.50 -26.18
C LYS A 86 -6.35 18.78 -25.76
N ALA A 87 -6.45 19.20 -24.50
CA ALA A 87 -5.68 20.33 -23.99
C ALA A 87 -4.17 20.07 -23.82
N ARG A 88 -3.72 18.81 -23.94
CA ARG A 88 -2.29 18.41 -23.88
C ARG A 88 -1.67 18.18 -25.26
N GLU A 89 -2.45 18.09 -26.33
CA GLU A 89 -1.97 17.84 -27.69
C GLU A 89 -1.52 19.13 -28.43
N ASP A 90 -1.91 20.33 -27.95
CA ASP A 90 -1.62 21.63 -28.58
C ASP A 90 -0.59 22.49 -27.80
N VAL A 91 0.11 21.89 -26.84
CA VAL A 91 1.19 22.58 -26.09
C VAL A 91 2.54 22.14 -26.65
N GLY A 92 3.19 23.03 -27.40
CA GLY A 92 4.58 22.84 -27.80
C GLY A 92 5.45 22.57 -26.57
N SER A 93 6.19 21.46 -26.57
CA SER A 93 6.92 20.98 -25.41
C SER A 93 7.87 22.05 -24.86
N ILE A 94 7.54 22.59 -23.69
CA ILE A 94 8.40 23.53 -22.98
C ILE A 94 9.73 22.81 -22.67
N ILE A 95 10.85 23.45 -22.98
CA ILE A 95 12.18 22.96 -22.62
C ILE A 95 12.64 23.78 -21.42
N GLY A 96 12.89 23.12 -20.29
CA GLY A 96 13.36 23.79 -19.08
C GLY A 96 14.77 24.35 -19.24
N THR A 97 14.99 25.56 -18.74
CA THR A 97 16.29 26.25 -18.78
C THR A 97 16.78 26.69 -17.41
N CYS A 98 16.10 26.33 -16.31
CA CYS A 98 16.55 26.62 -14.96
C CYS A 98 17.86 25.84 -14.64
N PRO A 99 19.00 26.50 -14.38
CA PRO A 99 20.27 25.80 -14.15
C PRO A 99 20.43 25.30 -12.70
N PHE A 100 19.45 25.52 -11.82
CA PHE A 100 19.52 25.25 -10.38
C PHE A 100 18.41 24.32 -9.90
N MET A 101 18.60 23.73 -8.71
CA MET A 101 17.57 22.87 -8.08
C MET A 101 16.25 23.61 -7.77
N CYS A 102 16.27 24.95 -7.72
CA CYS A 102 15.12 25.84 -7.53
C CYS A 102 15.28 27.13 -8.38
N PRO A 103 14.27 27.52 -9.18
CA PRO A 103 14.29 28.78 -9.93
C PRO A 103 14.49 30.02 -9.07
N ASP A 104 15.21 31.01 -9.62
CA ASP A 104 15.58 32.23 -8.88
C ASP A 104 14.36 33.02 -8.39
N GLY A 105 13.30 33.09 -9.21
CA GLY A 105 12.04 33.73 -8.85
C GLY A 105 11.33 33.05 -7.68
N GLU A 106 11.22 31.71 -7.71
CA GLU A 106 10.67 30.93 -6.58
C GLU A 106 11.53 31.11 -5.33
N ARG A 107 12.85 31.02 -5.47
CA ARG A 107 13.79 31.13 -4.34
C ARG A 107 13.65 32.48 -3.63
N ALA A 108 13.69 33.58 -4.37
CA ALA A 108 13.53 34.94 -3.83
C ALA A 108 12.10 35.23 -3.31
N GLN A 109 11.08 34.55 -3.84
CA GLN A 109 9.72 34.59 -3.29
C GLN A 109 9.65 33.86 -1.94
N ARG A 110 10.25 32.68 -1.83
CA ARG A 110 10.22 31.84 -0.63
C ARG A 110 11.06 32.41 0.51
N GLU A 111 12.16 33.11 0.23
CA GLU A 111 12.87 33.94 1.22
C GLU A 111 11.98 35.06 1.77
N ARG A 112 11.31 35.83 0.89
CA ARG A 112 10.38 36.91 1.29
C ARG A 112 9.21 36.40 2.14
N LEU A 113 8.63 35.27 1.75
CA LEU A 113 7.49 34.65 2.44
C LEU A 113 7.89 33.78 3.65
N ARG A 114 9.19 33.55 3.86
CA ARG A 114 9.75 32.65 4.89
C ARG A 114 9.27 31.19 4.76
N ASP A 115 9.04 30.75 3.53
CA ASP A 115 8.57 29.40 3.16
C ASP A 115 9.75 28.49 2.78
N LEU A 116 10.76 28.44 3.66
CA LEU A 116 11.95 27.59 3.54
C LEU A 116 11.86 26.41 4.50
N ALA A 117 11.96 25.19 3.97
CA ALA A 117 12.10 23.97 4.77
C ALA A 117 13.46 23.96 5.48
N VAL A 118 13.62 23.14 6.52
CA VAL A 118 14.83 23.13 7.37
C VAL A 118 16.12 22.90 6.56
N PHE A 119 16.10 21.95 5.61
CA PHE A 119 17.20 21.63 4.71
C PHE A 119 17.58 22.73 3.70
N GLU A 120 16.74 23.76 3.54
CA GLU A 120 16.95 24.84 2.58
C GLU A 120 17.55 26.10 3.25
N ARG A 121 17.73 26.10 4.58
CA ARG A 121 18.09 27.31 5.34
C ARG A 121 19.58 27.48 5.47
N LEU A 122 20.09 28.63 4.99
CA LEU A 122 21.50 28.98 5.14
C LEU A 122 21.80 29.28 6.62
N HIS A 123 22.66 28.46 7.24
CA HIS A 123 22.96 28.50 8.68
C HIS A 123 21.70 28.43 9.58
N GLY A 124 20.64 27.77 9.13
CA GLY A 124 19.37 27.66 9.87
C GLY A 124 18.46 28.89 9.84
N ASP A 125 18.86 30.00 9.20
CA ASP A 125 18.03 31.22 9.07
C ASP A 125 16.78 30.94 8.20
N PRO A 126 15.55 31.04 8.73
CA PRO A 126 14.32 30.80 7.97
C PRO A 126 14.03 31.85 6.88
N ARG A 127 14.88 32.88 6.74
CA ARG A 127 14.75 33.98 5.76
C ARG A 127 15.78 33.92 4.64
N LYS A 128 16.78 33.02 4.72
CA LYS A 128 17.90 32.96 3.78
C LYS A 128 18.13 31.54 3.28
N THR A 129 18.42 31.43 1.99
CA THR A 129 18.84 30.17 1.36
C THR A 129 20.03 30.42 0.43
N SER A 130 20.44 29.39 -0.30
CA SER A 130 21.43 29.48 -1.38
C SER A 130 20.97 28.66 -2.58
N PRO A 131 21.50 28.90 -3.80
CA PRO A 131 21.19 28.08 -4.97
C PRO A 131 21.55 26.60 -4.81
N SER A 132 22.48 26.27 -3.89
CA SER A 132 22.91 24.91 -3.57
C SER A 132 22.06 24.19 -2.52
N LEU A 133 21.14 24.90 -1.84
CA LEU A 133 20.26 24.34 -0.81
C LEU A 133 18.79 24.34 -1.22
N ALA A 134 18.33 25.41 -1.88
CA ALA A 134 16.94 25.56 -2.29
C ALA A 134 16.52 24.52 -3.34
N VAL A 135 15.43 23.80 -3.10
CA VAL A 135 14.86 22.87 -4.08
C VAL A 135 13.42 23.29 -4.43
N LYS A 136 13.09 23.28 -5.73
CA LYS A 136 11.78 23.70 -6.25
C LYS A 136 10.63 22.96 -5.55
N LYS A 137 9.74 23.71 -4.90
CA LYS A 137 8.56 23.16 -4.19
C LYS A 137 7.55 22.61 -5.20
N PHE A 138 6.69 21.67 -4.81
CA PHE A 138 5.60 21.22 -5.68
C PHE A 138 4.47 22.27 -5.75
N CYS A 139 4.03 22.63 -6.96
CA CYS A 139 2.92 23.56 -7.15
C CYS A 139 1.62 22.82 -7.48
N ARG A 140 0.59 22.96 -6.63
CA ARG A 140 -0.73 22.32 -6.83
C ARG A 140 -1.47 22.83 -8.07
N THR A 141 -1.32 24.11 -8.39
CA THR A 141 -2.09 24.83 -9.41
C THR A 141 -1.14 25.57 -10.33
N ILE A 142 -0.73 24.92 -11.41
CA ILE A 142 0.08 25.55 -12.47
C ILE A 142 -0.86 26.06 -13.56
N SER A 143 -0.80 27.36 -13.83
CA SER A 143 -1.37 27.93 -15.06
C SER A 143 -0.29 27.88 -16.14
N VAL A 144 -0.43 26.93 -17.07
CA VAL A 144 0.56 26.68 -18.16
C VAL A 144 0.87 27.96 -18.95
N LYS A 145 -0.12 28.87 -19.07
CA LYS A 145 0.01 30.17 -19.77
C LYS A 145 1.03 31.14 -19.15
N HIS A 146 1.48 30.91 -17.91
CA HIS A 146 2.44 31.79 -17.22
C HIS A 146 3.79 31.14 -16.94
N VAL A 147 3.94 29.84 -17.16
CA VAL A 147 5.21 29.12 -16.92
C VAL A 147 6.24 29.52 -17.97
N GLN A 148 7.37 30.06 -17.54
CA GLN A 148 8.51 30.33 -18.42
C GLN A 148 9.48 29.15 -18.44
N ALA A 149 10.29 29.05 -19.48
CA ALA A 149 11.36 28.04 -19.56
C ALA A 149 12.32 28.11 -18.35
N SER A 150 12.58 29.31 -17.84
CA SER A 150 13.39 29.56 -16.63
C SER A 150 12.79 29.01 -15.34
N ASP A 151 11.50 28.70 -15.31
CA ASP A 151 10.80 28.15 -14.14
C ASP A 151 10.88 26.62 -14.08
N VAL A 152 11.35 25.97 -15.16
CA VAL A 152 11.39 24.52 -15.32
C VAL A 152 12.83 24.05 -15.42
N ARG A 153 13.18 22.97 -14.70
CA ARG A 153 14.54 22.39 -14.70
C ARG A 153 14.71 21.42 -15.88
N PRO A 154 15.82 21.49 -16.65
CA PRO A 154 16.14 20.50 -17.66
C PRO A 154 16.48 19.14 -17.02
N LEU A 155 16.48 18.09 -17.83
CA LEU A 155 16.66 16.70 -17.38
C LEU A 155 17.92 16.46 -16.53
N SER A 156 19.06 17.06 -16.87
CA SER A 156 20.30 16.93 -16.07
C SER A 156 20.11 17.48 -14.65
N VAL A 157 19.63 18.72 -14.54
CA VAL A 157 19.36 19.37 -13.25
C VAL A 157 18.31 18.59 -12.45
N LEU A 158 17.32 17.97 -13.10
CA LEU A 158 16.34 17.11 -12.44
C LEU A 158 16.97 15.83 -11.85
N GLU A 159 17.88 15.17 -12.58
CA GLU A 159 18.64 14.02 -12.07
C GLU A 159 19.56 14.40 -10.90
N ASP A 160 20.31 15.49 -11.02
CA ASP A 160 21.21 15.99 -9.97
C ASP A 160 20.41 16.37 -8.72
N THR A 161 19.26 17.04 -8.89
CA THR A 161 18.34 17.33 -7.79
C THR A 161 17.82 16.05 -7.12
N LEU A 162 17.47 15.03 -7.90
CA LEU A 162 17.00 13.76 -7.34
C LEU A 162 18.10 13.05 -6.54
N ASN A 163 19.33 13.04 -7.05
CA ASN A 163 20.48 12.46 -6.34
C ASN A 163 20.76 13.24 -5.04
N TYR A 164 20.74 14.57 -5.07
CA TYR A 164 20.86 15.42 -3.87
C TYR A 164 19.78 15.08 -2.83
N LEU A 165 18.51 15.00 -3.23
CA LEU A 165 17.40 14.68 -2.33
C LEU A 165 17.54 13.27 -1.71
N LEU A 166 17.97 12.27 -2.48
CA LEU A 166 18.11 10.90 -1.99
C LEU A 166 19.28 10.76 -1.00
N ASN A 167 20.34 11.56 -1.15
CA ASN A 167 21.45 11.60 -0.19
C ASN A 167 21.03 12.15 1.19
N LEU A 168 19.89 12.86 1.29
CA LEU A 168 19.33 13.32 2.56
C LEU A 168 18.54 12.24 3.32
N LEU A 169 18.23 11.10 2.68
CA LEU A 169 17.32 10.08 3.23
C LEU A 169 17.79 9.45 4.55
N ASP A 170 19.11 9.38 4.72
CA ASP A 170 19.78 8.81 5.89
C ASP A 170 20.39 9.90 6.80
N SER A 171 19.99 11.17 6.62
CA SER A 171 20.37 12.25 7.55
C SER A 171 19.77 12.01 8.93
N SER A 172 20.63 11.92 9.94
CA SER A 172 20.26 11.82 11.35
C SER A 172 20.02 13.17 12.04
N GLU A 173 20.14 14.28 11.32
CA GLU A 173 20.00 15.64 11.90
C GLU A 173 18.55 15.97 12.26
N HIS A 174 17.58 15.33 11.60
CA HIS A 174 16.15 15.58 11.74
C HIS A 174 15.34 14.28 11.81
N PRO A 175 14.16 14.29 12.48
CA PRO A 175 13.25 13.15 12.47
C PRO A 175 12.86 12.72 11.04
N PHE A 176 12.70 11.42 10.83
CA PHE A 176 12.48 10.86 9.50
C PHE A 176 11.22 11.39 8.81
N GLU A 177 10.20 11.78 9.57
CA GLU A 177 8.98 12.41 9.07
C GLU A 177 9.29 13.75 8.38
N VAL A 178 10.21 14.54 8.94
CA VAL A 178 10.64 15.84 8.39
C VAL A 178 11.46 15.65 7.12
N VAL A 179 12.36 14.65 7.12
CA VAL A 179 13.15 14.24 5.94
C VAL A 179 12.22 13.76 4.82
N HIS A 180 11.28 12.88 5.14
CA HIS A 180 10.29 12.35 4.22
C HIS A 180 9.41 13.45 3.61
N ASP A 181 8.84 14.35 4.42
CA ASP A 181 7.95 15.42 3.95
C ASP A 181 8.64 16.33 2.93
N PHE A 182 9.91 16.64 3.19
CA PHE A 182 10.74 17.40 2.26
C PHE A 182 10.97 16.63 0.95
N ILE A 183 11.53 15.42 1.01
CA ILE A 183 11.86 14.65 -0.20
C ILE A 183 10.58 14.30 -1.00
N SER A 184 9.47 13.98 -0.34
CA SER A 184 8.20 13.61 -0.97
C SER A 184 7.57 14.79 -1.75
N ASP A 185 7.63 16.01 -1.22
CA ASP A 185 7.21 17.22 -1.94
C ASP A 185 8.15 17.54 -3.12
N ARG A 186 9.47 17.51 -2.90
CA ARG A 186 10.45 17.88 -3.94
C ARG A 186 10.53 16.85 -5.07
N THR A 187 10.39 15.56 -4.79
CA THR A 187 10.25 14.52 -5.83
C THR A 187 8.94 14.66 -6.61
N ARG A 188 7.84 15.09 -5.96
CA ARG A 188 6.60 15.44 -6.67
C ARG A 188 6.77 16.64 -7.61
N SER A 189 7.58 17.63 -7.22
CA SER A 189 8.00 18.74 -8.10
C SER A 189 8.85 18.27 -9.29
N ILE A 190 9.78 17.34 -9.07
CA ILE A 190 10.57 16.72 -10.15
C ILE A 190 9.67 15.99 -11.16
N ARG A 191 8.70 15.18 -10.70
CA ARG A 191 7.73 14.52 -11.60
C ARG A 191 6.88 15.53 -12.37
N GLN A 192 6.56 16.68 -11.76
CA GLN A 192 5.81 17.77 -12.41
C GLN A 192 6.64 18.41 -13.54
N ASP A 193 7.92 18.69 -13.32
CA ASP A 193 8.82 19.20 -14.35
C ASP A 193 9.09 18.18 -15.48
N LEU A 194 9.23 16.89 -15.17
CA LEU A 194 9.33 15.82 -16.20
C LEU A 194 8.07 15.76 -17.06
N SER A 195 6.89 15.89 -16.44
CA SER A 195 5.60 15.85 -17.14
C SER A 195 5.36 17.07 -18.02
N MET A 196 5.71 18.28 -17.55
CA MET A 196 5.56 19.52 -18.34
C MET A 196 6.43 19.52 -19.60
N GLN A 197 7.62 18.91 -19.53
CA GLN A 197 8.57 18.82 -20.64
C GLN A 197 8.36 17.57 -21.52
N HIS A 198 7.29 16.79 -21.29
CA HIS A 198 6.98 15.56 -22.02
C HIS A 198 8.18 14.58 -22.13
N ILE A 199 9.03 14.48 -21.10
CA ILE A 199 10.26 13.69 -21.17
C ILE A 199 9.93 12.19 -21.05
N VAL A 200 10.16 11.47 -22.14
CA VAL A 200 9.96 10.03 -22.26
C VAL A 200 11.26 9.39 -22.76
N ASN A 201 12.07 8.86 -21.85
CA ASN A 201 13.34 8.17 -22.12
C ASN A 201 13.83 7.34 -20.91
N ASP A 202 14.90 6.56 -21.11
CA ASP A 202 15.50 5.68 -20.09
C ASP A 202 15.98 6.42 -18.83
N ARG A 203 16.44 7.67 -18.99
CA ARG A 203 16.85 8.54 -17.87
C ARG A 203 15.66 8.86 -16.97
N ALA A 204 14.54 9.28 -17.55
CA ALA A 204 13.30 9.49 -16.81
C ALA A 204 12.79 8.19 -16.16
N ILE A 205 12.90 7.03 -16.84
CA ILE A 205 12.58 5.72 -16.23
C ILE A 205 13.41 5.50 -14.96
N CYS A 206 14.75 5.60 -15.03
CA CYS A 206 15.64 5.47 -13.88
C CYS A 206 15.30 6.44 -12.73
N MET A 207 14.92 7.69 -13.05
CA MET A 207 14.45 8.65 -12.04
C MET A 207 13.15 8.19 -11.36
N TYR A 208 12.17 7.72 -12.12
CA TYR A 208 10.91 7.21 -11.59
C TYR A 208 11.11 5.94 -10.75
N GLU A 209 11.99 5.03 -11.17
CA GLU A 209 12.40 3.87 -10.37
C GLU A 209 12.97 4.28 -9.00
N LYS A 210 13.89 5.25 -8.98
CA LYS A 210 14.47 5.81 -7.74
C LYS A 210 13.38 6.43 -6.84
N MET A 211 12.45 7.20 -7.41
CA MET A 211 11.35 7.82 -6.65
C MET A 211 10.36 6.79 -6.09
N VAL A 212 10.06 5.71 -6.85
CA VAL A 212 9.23 4.60 -6.35
C VAL A 212 9.94 3.84 -5.22
N LYS A 213 11.25 3.56 -5.38
CA LYS A 213 12.09 2.96 -4.31
C LYS A 213 12.07 3.80 -3.03
N PHE A 214 12.23 5.13 -3.14
CA PHE A 214 12.10 6.06 -2.02
C PHE A 214 10.75 5.94 -1.30
N HIS A 215 9.63 5.95 -2.04
CA HIS A 215 8.29 5.86 -1.43
C HIS A 215 8.03 4.49 -0.77
N VAL A 216 8.57 3.39 -1.31
CA VAL A 216 8.51 2.04 -0.71
C VAL A 216 9.27 1.99 0.61
N ILE A 217 10.53 2.44 0.64
CA ILE A 217 11.37 2.47 1.86
C ILE A 217 10.74 3.40 2.91
N SER A 218 10.26 4.57 2.48
CA SER A 218 9.58 5.51 3.36
C SER A 218 8.29 4.94 3.96
N HIS A 219 7.54 4.12 3.22
CA HIS A 219 6.33 3.48 3.76
C HIS A 219 6.66 2.53 4.92
N GLN A 220 7.79 1.82 4.86
CA GLN A 220 8.28 1.01 5.97
C GLN A 220 8.78 1.89 7.13
N ARG A 221 9.70 2.84 6.87
CA ARG A 221 10.28 3.69 7.93
C ARG A 221 9.20 4.48 8.70
N LEU A 222 8.21 5.06 8.01
CA LEU A 222 7.06 5.76 8.61
C LEU A 222 6.17 4.88 9.50
N ARG A 223 6.28 3.55 9.47
CA ARG A 223 5.54 2.65 10.38
C ARG A 223 6.21 2.46 11.74
N ASN A 224 7.51 2.68 11.80
CA ASN A 224 8.30 2.58 13.04
C ASN A 224 8.35 3.91 13.79
N CYS A 225 8.01 5.01 13.11
CA CYS A 225 7.79 6.34 13.68
C CYS A 225 6.59 6.38 14.65
N THR A 226 6.63 7.24 15.67
CA THR A 226 5.57 7.41 16.67
C THR A 226 5.05 8.84 16.75
N GLY A 227 3.75 9.07 16.47
CA GLY A 227 3.17 10.42 16.44
C GLY A 227 1.79 10.50 15.77
N SER A 228 0.98 11.46 16.20
CA SER A 228 -0.44 11.57 15.82
C SER A 228 -0.71 11.90 14.34
N SER A 229 0.26 12.47 13.62
CA SER A 229 0.16 12.84 12.19
C SER A 229 0.55 11.72 11.22
N ILE A 230 1.14 10.63 11.72
CA ILE A 230 1.79 9.60 10.89
C ILE A 230 0.81 8.85 10.00
N SER A 231 -0.42 8.60 10.46
CA SER A 231 -1.45 7.91 9.67
C SER A 231 -1.80 8.68 8.39
N SER A 232 -1.96 10.00 8.49
CA SER A 232 -2.13 10.89 7.34
C SER A 232 -0.92 10.86 6.43
N LEU A 233 0.29 10.82 7.00
CA LEU A 233 1.52 10.83 6.20
C LEU A 233 1.78 9.53 5.44
N GLN A 234 1.54 8.38 6.08
CA GLN A 234 1.58 7.06 5.44
C GLN A 234 0.57 6.97 4.28
N TYR A 235 -0.64 7.52 4.47
CA TYR A 235 -1.66 7.59 3.42
C TYR A 235 -1.20 8.46 2.23
N LEU A 236 -0.69 9.66 2.48
CA LEU A 236 -0.17 10.54 1.44
C LEU A 236 1.03 9.94 0.71
N ASN A 237 1.94 9.27 1.41
CA ASN A 237 3.05 8.54 0.80
C ASN A 237 2.55 7.41 -0.12
N MET A 238 1.53 6.65 0.31
CA MET A 238 0.91 5.61 -0.52
C MET A 238 0.24 6.20 -1.79
N GLU A 239 -0.41 7.36 -1.68
CA GLU A 239 -0.95 8.09 -2.84
C GLU A 239 0.17 8.50 -3.82
N GLN A 240 1.31 8.99 -3.31
CA GLN A 240 2.45 9.34 -4.16
C GLN A 240 3.13 8.10 -4.77
N LEU A 241 3.24 7.00 -4.03
CA LEU A 241 3.74 5.71 -4.52
C LEU A 241 2.91 5.22 -5.71
N THR A 242 1.58 5.20 -5.59
CA THR A 242 0.68 4.77 -6.66
C THR A 242 0.81 5.68 -7.89
N LYS A 243 0.87 7.00 -7.70
CA LYS A 243 1.02 7.97 -8.81
C LYS A 243 2.38 7.87 -9.52
N ALA A 244 3.47 7.70 -8.77
CA ALA A 244 4.80 7.49 -9.32
C ALA A 244 4.88 6.16 -10.09
N SER A 245 4.33 5.09 -9.53
CA SER A 245 4.30 3.76 -10.16
C SER A 245 3.47 3.76 -11.44
N ALA A 246 2.29 4.40 -11.45
CA ALA A 246 1.47 4.54 -12.65
C ALA A 246 2.20 5.27 -13.79
N SER A 247 2.92 6.35 -13.47
CA SER A 247 3.74 7.08 -14.44
C SER A 247 4.91 6.23 -14.95
N LEU A 248 5.60 5.50 -14.07
CA LEU A 248 6.67 4.56 -14.45
C LEU A 248 6.17 3.48 -15.41
N TYR A 249 4.97 2.94 -15.18
CA TYR A 249 4.35 1.96 -16.07
C TYR A 249 3.99 2.53 -17.44
N VAL A 250 3.53 3.78 -17.51
CA VAL A 250 3.31 4.47 -18.79
C VAL A 250 4.63 4.69 -19.53
N LEU A 251 5.71 5.05 -18.81
CA LEU A 251 7.05 5.19 -19.41
C LEU A 251 7.59 3.86 -19.96
N TYR A 252 7.42 2.73 -19.24
CA TYR A 252 7.82 1.41 -19.76
C TYR A 252 7.09 1.06 -21.05
N GLU A 253 5.77 1.30 -21.15
CA GLU A 253 5.04 1.03 -22.39
C GLU A 253 5.41 2.00 -23.52
N ALA A 254 5.59 3.29 -23.22
CA ALA A 254 5.90 4.31 -24.22
C ALA A 254 7.28 4.14 -24.87
N ASN A 255 8.24 3.51 -24.17
CA ASN A 255 9.57 3.20 -24.71
C ASN A 255 9.71 1.75 -25.19
N ARG A 256 8.63 0.95 -25.20
CA ARG A 256 8.70 -0.49 -25.52
C ARG A 256 8.86 -0.74 -27.02
N ASN A 257 10.11 -0.84 -27.46
CA ASN A 257 10.45 -1.27 -28.82
C ASN A 257 10.82 -2.77 -28.87
N ASN A 258 10.26 -3.51 -29.83
CA ASN A 258 10.66 -4.89 -30.21
C ASN A 258 10.79 -5.93 -29.06
N ASN A 259 9.73 -6.15 -28.28
CA ASN A 259 9.69 -7.12 -27.16
C ASN A 259 10.75 -6.91 -26.07
N PHE A 260 11.48 -5.80 -26.09
CA PHE A 260 12.42 -5.43 -25.04
C PHE A 260 11.67 -5.22 -23.72
N VAL A 261 12.32 -5.63 -22.63
CA VAL A 261 11.83 -5.51 -21.26
C VAL A 261 12.96 -4.94 -20.43
N TYR A 262 12.69 -3.83 -19.74
CA TYR A 262 13.65 -3.21 -18.84
C TYR A 262 13.98 -4.15 -17.68
N GLU A 263 15.25 -4.22 -17.30
CA GLU A 263 15.76 -5.13 -16.26
C GLU A 263 14.92 -5.06 -14.96
N ASN A 264 14.57 -3.85 -14.54
CA ASN A 264 13.80 -3.63 -13.32
C ASN A 264 12.28 -3.67 -13.52
N GLU A 265 11.74 -3.73 -14.76
CA GLU A 265 10.29 -3.70 -15.00
C GLU A 265 9.58 -4.80 -14.21
N ALA A 266 10.15 -6.01 -14.18
CA ALA A 266 9.66 -7.14 -13.40
C ALA A 266 9.53 -6.84 -11.90
N GLN A 267 10.56 -6.22 -11.30
CA GLN A 267 10.55 -5.84 -9.89
C GLN A 267 9.43 -4.83 -9.61
N PHE A 268 9.35 -3.75 -10.37
CA PHE A 268 8.35 -2.71 -10.15
C PHE A 268 6.92 -3.20 -10.43
N ARG A 269 6.69 -3.95 -11.52
CA ARG A 269 5.39 -4.58 -11.80
C ARG A 269 4.98 -5.55 -10.67
N SER A 270 5.93 -6.24 -10.03
CA SER A 270 5.62 -7.10 -8.87
C SER A 270 5.07 -6.30 -7.68
N PHE A 271 5.55 -5.07 -7.45
CA PHE A 271 5.06 -4.21 -6.36
C PHE A 271 3.57 -3.91 -6.49
N TYR A 272 3.06 -3.72 -7.71
CA TYR A 272 1.62 -3.54 -7.93
C TYR A 272 0.82 -4.74 -7.40
N VAL A 273 1.22 -5.96 -7.72
CA VAL A 273 0.53 -7.18 -7.23
C VAL A 273 0.57 -7.28 -5.70
N LEU A 274 1.69 -6.91 -5.09
CA LEU A 274 1.90 -6.96 -3.63
C LEU A 274 1.17 -5.86 -2.86
N LEU A 275 0.93 -4.70 -3.47
CA LEU A 275 0.10 -3.64 -2.89
C LEU A 275 -1.40 -3.99 -2.90
N HIS A 276 -1.84 -4.84 -3.83
CA HIS A 276 -3.26 -5.17 -4.05
C HIS A 276 -3.65 -6.60 -3.58
N LEU A 277 -2.95 -7.14 -2.57
CA LEU A 277 -3.22 -8.47 -2.01
C LEU A 277 -4.66 -8.61 -1.47
N ASP A 278 -5.16 -7.58 -0.79
CA ASP A 278 -6.52 -7.51 -0.20
C ASP A 278 -7.49 -6.66 -1.03
N SER A 279 -7.61 -6.99 -2.32
CA SER A 279 -8.51 -6.33 -3.28
C SER A 279 -10.01 -6.49 -2.98
N LYS A 280 -10.42 -6.83 -1.75
CA LYS A 280 -11.81 -6.89 -1.31
C LYS A 280 -12.37 -5.52 -0.91
N ASN A 281 -11.50 -4.58 -0.56
CA ASN A 281 -11.87 -3.24 -0.08
C ASN A 281 -11.82 -2.16 -1.18
N GLN A 282 -11.27 -2.47 -2.36
CA GLN A 282 -11.12 -1.53 -3.49
C GLN A 282 -12.27 -1.69 -4.50
N GLN A 283 -13.37 -0.95 -4.30
CA GLN A 283 -14.53 -0.97 -5.21
C GLN A 283 -14.32 -0.16 -6.50
N THR A 284 -13.15 0.46 -6.70
CA THR A 284 -12.95 1.54 -7.69
C THR A 284 -11.72 1.36 -8.59
N GLU A 285 -10.97 0.27 -8.42
CA GLU A 285 -9.74 0.00 -9.18
C GLU A 285 -9.94 -1.13 -10.19
N GLU A 286 -9.08 -1.18 -11.22
CA GLU A 286 -9.09 -2.28 -12.18
C GLU A 286 -8.84 -3.60 -11.46
N SER A 287 -9.66 -4.62 -11.77
CA SER A 287 -9.41 -5.96 -11.24
C SER A 287 -8.00 -6.41 -11.64
N LEU A 288 -7.22 -6.97 -10.70
CA LEU A 288 -5.93 -7.61 -11.01
C LEU A 288 -6.02 -8.57 -12.21
N SER A 289 -7.17 -9.23 -12.40
CA SER A 289 -7.44 -10.13 -13.53
C SER A 289 -7.47 -9.43 -14.90
N TYR A 290 -7.83 -8.14 -14.94
CA TYR A 290 -7.73 -7.30 -16.13
C TYR A 290 -6.30 -6.79 -16.30
N TRP A 291 -5.72 -6.23 -15.23
CA TRP A 291 -4.34 -5.72 -15.24
C TRP A 291 -3.33 -6.77 -15.72
N PHE A 292 -3.41 -8.02 -15.26
CA PHE A 292 -2.55 -9.13 -15.69
C PHE A 292 -2.59 -9.41 -17.21
N ARG A 293 -3.64 -9.03 -17.93
CA ARG A 293 -3.72 -9.19 -19.40
C ARG A 293 -2.79 -8.24 -20.13
N ASN A 294 -2.50 -7.09 -19.51
CA ASN A 294 -1.69 -6.02 -20.09
C ASN A 294 -0.22 -6.12 -19.67
N VAL A 295 0.16 -7.14 -18.87
CA VAL A 295 1.56 -7.37 -18.46
C VAL A 295 2.29 -8.21 -19.51
N PRO A 296 3.49 -7.79 -19.98
CA PRO A 296 4.25 -8.53 -21.00
C PRO A 296 4.58 -9.98 -20.59
N SER A 297 4.63 -10.89 -21.57
CA SER A 297 4.96 -12.30 -21.31
C SER A 297 6.32 -12.52 -20.62
N PRO A 298 7.42 -11.81 -20.97
CA PRO A 298 8.69 -11.98 -20.26
C PRO A 298 8.61 -11.50 -18.80
N VAL A 299 7.94 -10.36 -18.55
CA VAL A 299 7.65 -9.85 -17.20
C VAL A 299 6.85 -10.88 -16.38
N MET A 300 5.83 -11.50 -16.98
CA MET A 300 5.01 -12.52 -16.32
C MET A 300 5.74 -13.83 -15.98
N LYS A 301 6.90 -14.09 -16.62
CA LYS A 301 7.78 -15.25 -16.40
C LYS A 301 8.96 -14.95 -15.46
N SER A 302 9.17 -13.69 -15.08
CA SER A 302 10.22 -13.28 -14.14
C SER A 302 10.08 -13.91 -12.76
N LYS A 303 11.20 -13.99 -12.02
CA LYS A 303 11.22 -14.50 -10.63
C LYS A 303 10.42 -13.59 -9.70
N GLU A 304 10.47 -12.27 -9.92
CA GLU A 304 9.77 -11.25 -9.14
C GLU A 304 8.25 -11.38 -9.27
N MET A 305 7.76 -11.60 -10.50
CA MET A 305 6.34 -11.78 -10.76
C MET A 305 5.86 -13.18 -10.34
N HIS A 306 6.71 -14.21 -10.46
CA HIS A 306 6.41 -15.54 -9.92
C HIS A 306 6.20 -15.47 -8.40
N PHE A 307 7.15 -14.89 -7.67
CA PHE A 307 7.06 -14.63 -6.23
C PHE A 307 5.76 -13.89 -5.86
N ALA A 308 5.49 -12.74 -6.49
CA ALA A 308 4.31 -11.94 -6.14
C ALA A 308 2.98 -12.68 -6.39
N ARG A 309 2.91 -13.51 -7.44
CA ARG A 309 1.76 -14.37 -7.72
C ARG A 309 1.62 -15.53 -6.73
N GLN A 310 2.72 -16.11 -6.26
CA GLN A 310 2.71 -17.11 -5.18
C GLN A 310 2.19 -16.50 -3.87
N VAL A 311 2.73 -15.35 -3.46
CA VAL A 311 2.31 -14.60 -2.26
C VAL A 311 0.82 -14.25 -2.33
N LEU A 312 0.34 -13.70 -3.46
CA LEU A 312 -1.08 -13.41 -3.70
C LEU A 312 -1.97 -14.66 -3.54
N ARG A 313 -1.53 -15.80 -4.08
CA ARG A 313 -2.26 -17.08 -3.96
C ARG A 313 -2.32 -17.55 -2.51
N PHE A 314 -1.20 -17.56 -1.80
CA PHE A 314 -1.16 -18.06 -0.41
C PHE A 314 -1.93 -17.15 0.54
N TYR A 315 -1.86 -15.82 0.37
CA TYR A 315 -2.66 -14.85 1.11
C TYR A 315 -4.17 -15.10 0.90
N ARG A 316 -4.62 -15.16 -0.36
CA ARG A 316 -6.04 -15.39 -0.69
C ARG A 316 -6.58 -16.76 -0.26
N MET A 317 -5.72 -17.77 -0.18
CA MET A 317 -6.07 -19.11 0.33
C MET A 317 -6.00 -19.22 1.86
N GLY A 318 -5.57 -18.19 2.59
CA GLY A 318 -5.33 -18.26 4.04
C GLY A 318 -4.19 -19.21 4.44
N ASN A 319 -3.31 -19.58 3.51
CA ASN A 319 -2.21 -20.52 3.75
C ASN A 319 -1.01 -19.79 4.38
N TYR A 320 -1.16 -19.44 5.65
CA TYR A 320 -0.18 -18.67 6.42
C TYR A 320 1.22 -19.32 6.40
N LYS A 321 1.32 -20.65 6.55
CA LYS A 321 2.62 -21.34 6.56
C LYS A 321 3.36 -21.16 5.23
N ARG A 322 2.71 -21.40 4.08
CA ARG A 322 3.36 -21.19 2.77
C ARG A 322 3.64 -19.72 2.50
N PHE A 323 2.74 -18.81 2.90
CA PHE A 323 2.95 -17.37 2.79
C PHE A 323 4.24 -16.95 3.52
N LEU A 324 4.35 -17.26 4.82
CA LEU A 324 5.49 -16.87 5.66
C LEU A 324 6.81 -17.48 5.16
N CYS A 325 6.81 -18.78 4.83
CA CYS A 325 8.01 -19.43 4.29
C CYS A 325 8.45 -18.79 2.96
N THR A 326 7.54 -18.53 2.02
CA THR A 326 7.85 -17.93 0.70
C THR A 326 8.40 -16.51 0.86
N VAL A 327 7.75 -15.69 1.70
CA VAL A 327 8.23 -14.32 1.98
C VAL A 327 9.62 -14.36 2.62
N SER A 328 9.87 -15.28 3.54
CA SER A 328 11.19 -15.40 4.19
C SER A 328 12.30 -15.98 3.29
N SER A 329 11.98 -16.67 2.18
CA SER A 329 12.98 -17.34 1.33
C SER A 329 13.22 -16.66 -0.01
N GLU A 330 12.22 -15.97 -0.57
CA GLU A 330 12.24 -15.44 -1.94
C GLU A 330 12.10 -13.91 -2.02
N ALA A 331 11.66 -13.21 -0.96
CA ALA A 331 11.41 -11.78 -1.04
C ALA A 331 12.71 -10.98 -1.18
N SER A 332 12.79 -10.13 -2.20
CA SER A 332 13.76 -9.03 -2.18
C SER A 332 13.40 -8.00 -1.10
N TYR A 333 14.39 -7.25 -0.60
CA TYR A 333 14.20 -6.23 0.44
C TYR A 333 13.01 -5.31 0.18
N LEU A 334 12.91 -4.73 -1.03
CA LEU A 334 11.81 -3.82 -1.40
C LEU A 334 10.44 -4.51 -1.46
N GLN A 335 10.38 -5.78 -1.86
CA GLN A 335 9.14 -6.56 -1.81
C GLN A 335 8.74 -6.85 -0.36
N TYR A 336 9.71 -7.12 0.52
CA TYR A 336 9.45 -7.28 1.95
C TYR A 336 8.91 -5.98 2.59
N CYS A 337 9.49 -4.81 2.28
CA CYS A 337 8.97 -3.50 2.75
C CYS A 337 7.48 -3.29 2.41
N ILE A 338 7.00 -3.85 1.30
CA ILE A 338 5.58 -3.79 0.88
C ILE A 338 4.73 -4.83 1.60
N ILE A 339 5.24 -6.05 1.77
CA ILE A 339 4.48 -7.20 2.30
C ILE A 339 4.45 -7.23 3.83
N GLU A 340 5.45 -6.69 4.53
CA GLU A 340 5.58 -6.66 6.00
C GLU A 340 4.26 -6.38 6.76
N PRO A 341 3.42 -5.40 6.38
CA PRO A 341 2.13 -5.16 7.05
C PRO A 341 1.20 -6.38 6.98
N LYS A 342 1.22 -7.08 5.85
CA LYS A 342 0.45 -8.29 5.57
C LYS A 342 1.05 -9.53 6.23
N VAL A 343 2.35 -9.55 6.54
CA VAL A 343 2.97 -10.59 7.38
C VAL A 343 2.31 -10.62 8.77
N ASN A 344 2.14 -9.45 9.38
CA ASN A 344 1.51 -9.35 10.70
C ASN A 344 0.01 -9.70 10.69
N GLU A 345 -0.74 -9.29 9.66
CA GLU A 345 -2.13 -9.76 9.45
C GLU A 345 -2.20 -11.30 9.33
N VAL A 346 -1.28 -11.91 8.56
CA VAL A 346 -1.22 -13.36 8.36
C VAL A 346 -0.81 -14.10 9.65
N ARG A 347 0.08 -13.54 10.47
CA ARG A 347 0.43 -14.09 11.79
C ARG A 347 -0.77 -14.07 12.75
N ALA A 348 -1.50 -12.95 12.83
CA ALA A 348 -2.73 -12.86 13.63
C ALA A 348 -3.82 -13.83 13.14
N LEU A 349 -3.96 -14.01 11.82
CA LEU A 349 -4.87 -14.98 11.22
C LEU A 349 -4.49 -16.43 11.59
N ALA A 350 -3.20 -16.76 11.55
CA ALA A 350 -2.69 -18.07 11.95
C ALA A 350 -2.97 -18.39 13.42
N ILE A 351 -2.72 -17.43 14.32
CA ILE A 351 -3.08 -17.53 15.75
C ILE A 351 -4.58 -17.76 15.91
N SER A 352 -5.42 -17.05 15.15
CA SER A 352 -6.87 -17.23 15.17
C SER A 352 -7.27 -18.67 14.81
N TYR A 353 -6.61 -19.29 13.83
CA TYR A 353 -6.87 -20.67 13.44
C TYR A 353 -6.41 -21.66 14.51
N ILE A 354 -5.24 -21.44 15.12
CA ILE A 354 -4.72 -22.34 16.17
C ILE A 354 -5.61 -22.29 17.41
N ASN A 355 -5.98 -21.09 17.87
CA ASN A 355 -6.94 -20.92 18.97
C ASN A 355 -8.29 -21.60 18.67
N ASN A 356 -8.81 -21.50 17.44
CA ASN A 356 -10.11 -22.06 17.08
C ASN A 356 -10.11 -23.56 16.73
N CYS A 357 -9.00 -24.14 16.26
CA CYS A 357 -8.96 -25.51 15.78
C CYS A 357 -8.31 -26.51 16.74
N CYS A 358 -7.36 -26.10 17.58
CA CYS A 358 -6.69 -27.00 18.51
C CYS A 358 -7.62 -27.45 19.66
N TYR A 359 -7.23 -28.54 20.32
CA TYR A 359 -8.05 -29.20 21.34
C TYR A 359 -7.88 -28.55 22.72
N LYS A 360 -8.97 -28.34 23.45
CA LYS A 360 -8.97 -27.54 24.70
C LYS A 360 -8.07 -28.13 25.80
N LEU A 361 -7.91 -29.45 25.85
CA LEU A 361 -7.08 -30.14 26.86
C LEU A 361 -5.58 -30.20 26.50
N HIS A 362 -5.18 -29.66 25.34
CA HIS A 362 -3.78 -29.60 24.93
C HIS A 362 -3.44 -28.16 24.52
N PRO A 363 -2.95 -27.33 25.46
CA PRO A 363 -2.36 -26.02 25.16
C PRO A 363 -1.27 -26.15 24.09
N TYR A 364 -1.22 -25.17 23.17
CA TYR A 364 -0.28 -25.20 22.06
C TYR A 364 1.09 -24.66 22.52
N PRO A 365 2.21 -25.39 22.39
CA PRO A 365 3.51 -24.92 22.87
C PRO A 365 3.96 -23.64 22.15
N LEU A 366 4.42 -22.63 22.91
CA LEU A 366 4.78 -21.33 22.35
C LEU A 366 6.02 -21.44 21.42
N GLU A 367 6.97 -22.31 21.75
CA GLU A 367 8.14 -22.63 20.93
C GLU A 367 7.74 -23.16 19.53
N GLN A 368 6.73 -24.01 19.46
CA GLN A 368 6.19 -24.52 18.18
C GLN A 368 5.47 -23.40 17.41
N LEU A 369 4.81 -22.47 18.11
CA LEU A 369 4.12 -21.33 17.51
C LEU A 369 5.13 -20.32 16.93
N SER A 370 6.19 -20.02 17.67
CA SER A 370 7.36 -19.24 17.25
C SER A 370 7.97 -19.78 15.94
N LYS A 371 8.28 -21.08 15.90
CA LYS A 371 8.80 -21.76 14.70
C LYS A 371 7.82 -21.70 13.52
N LEU A 372 6.51 -21.73 13.78
CA LEU A 372 5.46 -21.70 12.74
C LEU A 372 5.18 -20.28 12.21
N LEU A 373 5.30 -19.25 13.06
CA LEU A 373 5.06 -17.84 12.72
C LEU A 373 6.32 -17.07 12.29
N MET A 374 7.49 -17.71 12.42
CA MET A 374 8.80 -17.16 12.04
C MET A 374 9.10 -15.83 12.75
N MET A 375 8.90 -15.81 14.08
CA MET A 375 9.11 -14.67 14.98
C MET A 375 9.64 -15.17 16.34
N LYS A 376 10.24 -14.32 17.18
CA LYS A 376 10.78 -14.76 18.47
C LYS A 376 9.64 -15.08 19.44
N GLU A 377 9.87 -15.92 20.45
CA GLU A 377 8.79 -16.31 21.38
C GLU A 377 8.20 -15.13 22.16
N LEU A 378 9.04 -14.16 22.55
CA LEU A 378 8.59 -12.90 23.16
C LEU A 378 7.71 -12.06 22.21
N ASP A 379 7.96 -12.14 20.90
CA ASP A 379 7.14 -11.47 19.89
C ASP A 379 5.80 -12.19 19.72
N VAL A 380 5.79 -13.54 19.74
CA VAL A 380 4.55 -14.34 19.73
C VAL A 380 3.71 -14.02 20.95
N GLU A 381 4.33 -13.96 22.13
CA GLU A 381 3.67 -13.63 23.40
C GLU A 381 3.01 -12.25 23.35
N SER A 382 3.78 -11.24 22.92
CA SER A 382 3.30 -9.88 22.69
C SER A 382 2.13 -9.83 21.68
N LEU A 383 2.22 -10.59 20.59
CA LEU A 383 1.17 -10.68 19.56
C LEU A 383 -0.09 -11.40 20.09
N CYS A 384 0.05 -12.47 20.86
CA CYS A 384 -1.05 -13.17 21.51
C CYS A 384 -1.80 -12.24 22.47
N HIS A 385 -1.08 -11.50 23.33
CA HIS A 385 -1.67 -10.52 24.23
C HIS A 385 -2.35 -9.36 23.48
N ALA A 386 -1.74 -8.85 22.39
CA ALA A 386 -2.38 -7.87 21.52
C ALA A 386 -3.69 -8.41 20.91
N CYS A 387 -3.74 -9.70 20.56
CA CYS A 387 -4.93 -10.41 20.12
C CYS A 387 -5.95 -10.73 21.23
N GLY A 388 -5.71 -10.32 22.49
CA GLY A 388 -6.59 -10.61 23.63
C GLY A 388 -6.49 -12.04 24.15
N LEU A 389 -5.39 -12.75 23.87
CA LEU A 389 -5.14 -14.11 24.34
C LEU A 389 -4.21 -14.11 25.55
N GLU A 390 -4.52 -14.96 26.52
CA GLU A 390 -3.67 -15.27 27.67
C GLU A 390 -2.73 -16.42 27.32
N ILE A 391 -1.57 -16.46 27.97
CA ILE A 391 -0.53 -17.49 27.84
C ILE A 391 -0.25 -18.05 29.22
N THR A 392 -0.16 -19.37 29.31
CA THR A 392 0.15 -20.10 30.54
C THR A 392 1.61 -20.52 30.53
N SER A 393 2.35 -20.15 31.57
CA SER A 393 3.71 -20.64 31.83
C SER A 393 3.62 -21.75 32.88
N ASP A 394 4.27 -22.88 32.63
CA ASP A 394 4.42 -23.96 33.61
C ASP A 394 5.64 -23.70 34.52
N ASP A 395 5.73 -24.36 35.67
CA ASP A 395 6.79 -24.11 36.68
C ASP A 395 8.24 -24.36 36.18
N GLY A 396 8.39 -24.95 34.99
CA GLY A 396 9.66 -25.15 34.28
C GLY A 396 9.85 -24.24 33.05
N GLU A 397 9.42 -22.98 33.12
CA GLU A 397 9.54 -21.92 32.08
C GLU A 397 8.83 -22.19 30.73
N ASN A 398 8.29 -23.39 30.50
CA ASN A 398 7.61 -23.74 29.25
C ASN A 398 6.30 -22.95 29.08
N LYS A 399 6.29 -22.01 28.13
CA LYS A 399 5.12 -21.21 27.76
C LYS A 399 4.23 -21.95 26.77
N SER A 400 2.92 -21.83 26.95
CA SER A 400 1.90 -22.44 26.09
C SER A 400 0.68 -21.54 25.94
N LEU A 401 -0.01 -21.68 24.80
CA LEU A 401 -1.24 -20.97 24.48
C LEU A 401 -2.45 -21.88 24.76
N PRO A 402 -3.27 -21.60 25.79
CA PRO A 402 -4.58 -22.23 25.95
C PRO A 402 -5.45 -21.98 24.71
N THR A 403 -6.18 -23.00 24.28
CA THR A 403 -6.98 -22.95 23.04
C THR A 403 -8.46 -22.73 23.35
N LYS A 404 -9.25 -22.34 22.36
CA LYS A 404 -10.68 -21.99 22.46
C LYS A 404 -10.98 -20.76 23.36
N GLN A 405 -10.04 -19.83 23.49
CA GLN A 405 -10.26 -18.55 24.16
C GLN A 405 -11.22 -17.68 23.34
N THR A 406 -12.32 -17.23 23.95
CA THR A 406 -13.37 -16.42 23.29
C THR A 406 -13.05 -14.94 23.22
N THR A 407 -11.98 -14.51 23.89
CA THR A 407 -11.47 -13.13 23.96
C THR A 407 -10.72 -12.68 22.70
N PHE A 408 -10.47 -13.59 21.76
CA PHE A 408 -9.71 -13.30 20.54
C PHE A 408 -10.29 -12.10 19.77
N SER A 409 -9.44 -11.12 19.50
CA SER A 409 -9.73 -10.00 18.61
C SER A 409 -8.54 -9.73 17.69
N ILE A 410 -8.81 -9.20 16.50
CA ILE A 410 -7.75 -8.69 15.62
C ILE A 410 -7.44 -7.26 16.08
N PRO A 411 -6.17 -6.93 16.39
CA PRO A 411 -5.79 -5.58 16.82
C PRO A 411 -6.21 -4.53 15.78
N LYS A 412 -6.97 -3.53 16.20
CA LYS A 412 -7.56 -2.50 15.32
C LYS A 412 -6.59 -1.37 14.93
N GLY A 413 -5.30 -1.65 14.88
CA GLY A 413 -4.25 -0.68 14.59
C GLY A 413 -3.06 -1.33 13.88
N SER A 414 -2.02 -0.55 13.61
CA SER A 414 -0.74 -1.09 13.15
C SER A 414 -0.12 -1.95 14.25
N LEU A 415 -0.20 -3.27 14.08
CA LEU A 415 0.62 -4.24 14.79
C LEU A 415 2.09 -3.80 14.75
N GLN A 416 2.80 -3.92 15.89
CA GLN A 416 4.25 -3.68 15.97
C GLN A 416 4.96 -4.44 14.84
N SER A 417 5.98 -3.85 14.22
CA SER A 417 6.82 -4.62 13.30
C SER A 417 7.53 -5.71 14.11
N TYR A 418 7.30 -6.97 13.72
CA TYR A 418 8.02 -8.12 14.24
C TYR A 418 8.88 -8.63 13.09
N GLU A 419 10.19 -8.48 13.21
CA GLU A 419 11.13 -8.92 12.17
C GLU A 419 10.94 -10.41 11.82
N LEU A 420 11.17 -10.77 10.56
CA LEU A 420 11.38 -12.17 10.21
C LEU A 420 12.77 -12.57 10.72
N VAL A 421 12.83 -13.61 11.55
CA VAL A 421 14.04 -14.11 12.24
C VAL A 421 15.22 -14.44 11.30
N ARG A 422 15.00 -14.51 9.98
CA ARG A 422 16.01 -14.79 8.95
C ARG A 422 16.56 -13.57 8.19
N LEU A 423 16.09 -12.35 8.47
CA LEU A 423 16.67 -11.12 7.88
C LEU A 423 17.84 -10.54 8.70
N GLN A 424 18.35 -11.29 9.69
CA GLN A 424 19.50 -10.93 10.53
C GLN A 424 20.79 -11.69 10.15
N GLN A 425 20.92 -12.12 8.88
CA GLN A 425 22.13 -12.75 8.31
C GLN A 425 22.49 -12.12 6.97
#